data_AF-A0A9X7TIX6-F1
#
_entry.id   AF-A0A9X7TIX6-F1
#
_cell.length_a   1.000
_cell.length_b   1.000
_cell.length_c   1.000
_cell.angle_alpha   90.00
_cell.angle_beta   90.00
_cell.angle_gamma   90.00
#
_symmetry.space_group_name_H-M   'P 1'
#
loop_
_entity.id
_entity.type
_entity.pdbx_description
1 polymer ?
#
loop_
_entity_poly.entity_id
_entity_poly.type
_entity_poly.pdbx_seq_one_letter_code
_entity_poly.pdbx_strand_id
1 'polypeptide(L)'
;MIHIWLVNITIAVISIIISGLIAFELFQVRKYSKTRLTIALSFLGAILVLEELVIFSAFMMWSSYDNPMYAYPSMAIATLSLLGLIILYYILRI
;
A
#
# COMPACT_ATOMS: atom_id res chain seq x y z
N MET A 1 -15.51 -0.07 -18.43
CA MET A 1 -14.22 -0.50 -17.84
C MET A 1 -13.58 0.58 -16.99
N ILE A 2 -13.70 1.84 -17.40
CA ILE A 2 -13.43 3.04 -16.57
C ILE A 2 -13.90 2.92 -15.11
N HIS A 3 -15.09 2.36 -14.85
CA HIS A 3 -15.59 2.15 -13.48
C HIS A 3 -14.70 1.22 -12.63
N ILE A 4 -14.14 0.16 -13.22
CA ILE A 4 -13.24 -0.78 -12.51
C ILE A 4 -11.91 -0.09 -12.21
N TRP A 5 -11.37 0.65 -13.18
CA TRP A 5 -10.14 1.42 -12.97
C TRP A 5 -10.29 2.45 -11.85
N LEU A 6 -11.42 3.16 -11.80
CA LEU A 6 -11.71 4.13 -10.74
C LEU A 6 -11.78 3.46 -9.37
N VAL A 7 -12.35 2.26 -9.26
CA VAL A 7 -12.34 1.45 -8.03
C VAL A 7 -10.91 1.06 -7.64
N ASN A 8 -10.12 0.52 -8.57
CA ASN A 8 -8.75 0.07 -8.30
C ASN A 8 -7.85 1.23 -7.85
N ILE A 9 -7.97 2.39 -8.51
CA ILE A 9 -7.25 3.62 -8.15
C ILE A 9 -7.68 4.10 -6.76
N THR A 10 -8.99 4.08 -6.46
CA THR A 10 -9.50 4.48 -5.14
C THR A 10 -8.95 3.57 -4.04
N ILE A 11 -8.94 2.25 -4.26
CA ILE A 11 -8.35 1.28 -3.32
C ILE A 11 -6.87 1.57 -3.11
N ALA A 12 -6.10 1.80 -4.19
CA ALA A 12 -4.68 2.11 -4.10
C ALA A 12 -4.41 3.42 -3.32
N VAL A 13 -5.24 4.45 -3.48
CA VAL A 13 -5.13 5.69 -2.67
C VAL A 13 -5.34 5.41 -1.18
N ILE A 14 -6.33 4.58 -0.84
CA ILE A 14 -6.57 4.18 0.56
C ILE A 14 -5.37 3.36 1.08
N SER A 15 -4.85 2.43 0.29
CA SER A 15 -3.66 1.65 0.64
C SER A 15 -2.44 2.53 0.91
N ILE A 16 -2.18 3.57 0.10
CA ILE A 16 -1.10 4.55 0.34
C ILE A 16 -1.27 5.25 1.70
N ILE A 17 -2.50 5.64 2.05
CA ILE A 17 -2.77 6.29 3.34
C ILE A 17 -2.47 5.34 4.49
N ILE A 18 -2.96 4.09 4.42
CA ILE A 18 -2.76 3.09 5.47
C ILE A 18 -1.27 2.71 5.59
N SER A 19 -0.57 2.50 4.48
CA SER A 19 0.87 2.20 4.49
C SER A 19 1.67 3.37 5.08
N GLY A 20 1.25 4.61 4.82
CA GLY A 20 1.83 5.80 5.47
C GLY A 20 1.64 5.81 6.98
N LEU A 21 0.47 5.41 7.48
CA LEU A 21 0.21 5.27 8.92
C LEU A 21 1.07 4.15 9.53
N ILE A 22 1.19 3.00 8.85
CA ILE A 22 2.07 1.91 9.29
C ILE A 22 3.52 2.37 9.38
N ALA A 23 4.02 3.05 8.35
CA ALA A 23 5.37 3.58 8.33
C ALA A 23 5.57 4.54 9.51
N PHE A 24 4.61 5.44 9.75
CA PHE A 24 4.65 6.36 10.89
C PHE A 24 4.78 5.64 12.23
N GLU A 25 3.96 4.61 12.49
CA GLU A 25 4.05 3.82 13.73
C GLU A 25 5.42 3.15 13.88
N LEU A 26 5.94 2.53 12.81
CA LEU A 26 7.25 1.89 12.82
C LEU A 26 8.40 2.89 13.08
N PHE A 27 8.30 4.10 12.52
CA PHE A 27 9.24 5.19 12.82
C PHE A 27 9.11 5.70 14.26
N GLN A 28 7.91 5.72 14.84
CA GLN A 28 7.69 6.08 16.24
C GLN A 28 8.34 5.05 17.18
N VAL A 29 8.17 3.75 16.92
CA VAL A 29 8.83 2.68 17.71
C VAL A 29 10.35 2.85 17.72
N ARG A 30 10.95 3.24 16.57
CA ARG A 30 12.39 3.51 16.48
C ARG A 30 12.87 4.65 17.39
N LYS A 31 12.01 5.62 17.73
CA LYS A 31 12.37 6.68 18.68
C LYS A 31 12.65 6.13 20.08
N TYR A 32 11.95 5.08 20.47
CA TYR A 32 12.06 4.45 21.78
C TYR A 32 13.12 3.33 21.82
N SER A 33 13.34 2.65 20.69
CA SER A 33 14.31 1.55 20.59
C SER A 33 15.09 1.65 19.28
N LYS A 34 16.42 1.69 19.36
CA LYS A 34 17.34 1.83 18.20
C LYS A 34 18.03 0.52 17.84
N THR A 35 17.35 -0.59 18.04
CA THR A 35 17.88 -1.92 17.69
C THR A 35 17.93 -2.11 16.17
N ARG A 36 18.75 -3.08 15.71
CA ARG A 36 18.80 -3.46 14.28
C ARG A 36 17.42 -3.86 13.75
N LEU A 37 16.61 -4.53 14.58
CA LEU A 37 15.25 -4.93 14.23
C LEU A 37 14.34 -3.72 13.99
N THR A 38 14.32 -2.74 14.88
CA THR A 38 13.52 -1.52 14.71
C THR A 38 13.94 -0.67 13.52
N ILE A 39 15.23 -0.67 13.16
CA ILE A 39 15.74 -0.01 11.95
C ILE A 39 15.22 -0.73 10.70
N ALA A 40 15.33 -2.06 10.67
CA ALA A 40 14.82 -2.86 9.56
C ALA A 40 13.31 -2.68 9.37
N LEU A 41 12.54 -2.67 10.47
CA LEU A 41 11.09 -2.41 10.43
C LEU A 41 10.75 -1.01 9.93
N SER A 42 11.48 0.03 10.35
CA SER A 42 11.28 1.38 9.82
C SER A 42 11.52 1.44 8.30
N PHE A 43 12.55 0.73 7.81
CA PHE A 43 12.84 0.66 6.38
C PHE A 43 11.77 -0.13 5.62
N LEU A 44 11.27 -1.23 6.19
CA LEU A 44 10.12 -1.97 5.66
C LEU A 44 8.89 -1.07 5.54
N GLY A 45 8.61 -0.24 6.55
CA GLY A 45 7.52 0.75 6.48
C GLY A 45 7.66 1.71 5.30
N ALA A 46 8.86 2.25 5.06
CA ALA A 46 9.13 3.10 3.90
C ALA A 46 8.97 2.36 2.56
N ILE A 47 9.42 1.10 2.49
CA ILE A 47 9.26 0.25 1.31
C ILE A 47 7.78 0.02 1.00
N LEU A 48 6.95 -0.26 2.00
CA LEU A 48 5.50 -0.48 1.81
C LEU A 48 4.83 0.76 1.19
N VAL A 49 5.20 1.96 1.63
CA VAL A 49 4.67 3.20 1.03
C VAL A 49 5.10 3.33 -0.43
N LEU A 50 6.37 3.04 -0.74
CA LEU A 50 6.88 3.09 -2.11
C LEU A 50 6.22 2.05 -3.01
N GLU A 51 5.98 0.84 -2.51
CA GLU A 51 5.26 -0.22 -3.22
C GLU A 51 3.86 0.24 -3.63
N GLU A 52 3.10 0.81 -2.71
CA GLU A 52 1.75 1.30 -2.99
C GLU A 52 1.74 2.47 -3.99
N LEU A 53 2.76 3.34 -3.95
CA LEU A 53 2.92 4.40 -4.96
C LEU A 53 3.22 3.83 -6.36
N VAL A 54 4.02 2.77 -6.44
CA VAL A 54 4.28 2.06 -7.71
C VAL A 54 3.00 1.42 -8.23
N ILE A 55 2.24 0.72 -7.38
CA ILE A 55 0.95 0.10 -7.75
C ILE A 55 -0.03 1.15 -8.26
N PHE A 56 -0.18 2.27 -7.55
CA PHE A 56 -1.03 3.37 -7.96
C PHE A 56 -0.61 3.93 -9.34
N SER A 57 0.69 4.17 -9.55
CA SER A 57 1.18 4.66 -10.84
C SER A 57 0.92 3.68 -12.00
N ALA A 58 1.07 2.37 -11.74
CA ALA A 58 0.79 1.33 -12.73
C ALA A 58 -0.70 1.33 -13.12
N PHE A 59 -1.61 1.47 -12.15
CA PHE A 59 -3.04 1.53 -12.42
C PHE A 59 -3.43 2.79 -13.20
N MET A 60 -2.87 3.94 -12.87
CA MET A 60 -3.07 5.18 -13.64
C MET A 60 -2.63 5.00 -15.10
N MET A 61 -1.45 4.41 -15.32
CA MET A 61 -0.92 4.16 -16.66
C MET A 61 -1.79 3.19 -17.44
N TRP A 62 -2.15 2.04 -16.87
CA TRP A 62 -2.96 1.02 -17.54
C TRP A 62 -4.40 1.46 -17.80
N SER A 63 -4.98 2.29 -16.92
CA SER A 63 -6.32 2.85 -17.11
C SER A 63 -6.42 3.72 -18.36
N SER A 64 -5.35 4.41 -18.74
CA SER A 64 -5.30 5.27 -19.93
C SER A 64 -5.40 4.50 -21.25
N TYR A 65 -5.00 3.22 -21.26
CA TYR A 65 -5.06 2.34 -22.42
C TYR A 65 -6.31 1.44 -22.43
N ASP A 66 -7.17 1.56 -21.41
CA ASP A 66 -8.41 0.80 -21.16
C ASP A 66 -8.28 -0.71 -21.43
N ASN A 67 -7.10 -1.27 -21.12
CA ASN A 67 -6.76 -2.65 -21.49
C ASN A 67 -7.42 -3.67 -20.54
N PRO A 68 -8.35 -4.52 -21.01
CA PRO A 68 -9.12 -5.44 -20.16
C PRO A 68 -8.26 -6.50 -19.48
N MET A 69 -7.12 -6.84 -20.08
CA MET A 69 -6.22 -7.86 -19.55
C MET A 69 -5.68 -7.51 -18.17
N TYR A 70 -5.59 -6.21 -17.84
CA TYR A 70 -5.05 -5.74 -16.56
C TYR A 70 -6.11 -5.33 -15.54
N ALA A 71 -7.37 -5.12 -15.94
CA ALA A 71 -8.41 -4.57 -15.08
C ALA A 71 -8.81 -5.51 -13.92
N TYR A 72 -8.97 -6.81 -14.18
CA TYR A 72 -9.32 -7.80 -13.15
C TYR A 72 -8.14 -8.21 -12.27
N PRO A 73 -6.93 -8.49 -12.82
CA PRO A 73 -5.75 -8.74 -11.98
C PRO A 73 -5.39 -7.56 -11.09
N SER A 74 -5.49 -6.32 -11.59
CA SER A 74 -5.24 -5.13 -10.77
C SER A 74 -6.22 -4.99 -9.61
N MET A 75 -7.50 -5.36 -9.81
CA MET A 75 -8.48 -5.38 -8.73
C MET A 75 -8.08 -6.39 -7.64
N ALA A 76 -7.66 -7.61 -8.01
CA ALA A 76 -7.19 -8.60 -7.05
C ALA A 76 -5.96 -8.10 -6.27
N ILE A 77 -4.98 -7.52 -6.96
CA ILE A 77 -3.78 -6.93 -6.35
C ILE A 77 -4.17 -5.84 -5.35
N ALA A 78 -5.00 -4.88 -5.76
CA ALA A 78 -5.42 -3.75 -4.93
C ALA A 78 -6.15 -4.23 -3.66
N THR A 79 -7.06 -5.19 -3.82
CA THR A 79 -7.86 -5.71 -2.70
C THR A 79 -7.00 -6.49 -1.70
N LEU A 80 -6.09 -7.34 -2.19
CA LEU A 80 -5.19 -8.12 -1.34
C LEU A 80 -4.18 -7.22 -0.62
N SER A 81 -3.60 -6.23 -1.31
CA SER A 81 -2.74 -5.23 -0.70
C SER A 81 -3.49 -4.50 0.43
N LEU A 82 -4.69 -3.98 0.15
CA LEU A 82 -5.47 -3.25 1.15
C LEU A 82 -5.77 -4.10 2.38
N LEU A 83 -6.20 -5.35 2.20
CA LEU A 83 -6.47 -6.27 3.31
C LEU A 83 -5.21 -6.56 4.12
N GLY A 84 -4.08 -6.81 3.46
CA GLY A 84 -2.80 -7.03 4.12
C GLY A 84 -2.37 -5.81 4.96
N LEU A 85 -2.51 -4.60 4.42
CA LEU A 85 -2.21 -3.36 5.12
C LEU A 85 -3.14 -3.13 6.30
N ILE A 86 -4.44 -3.37 6.16
CA ILE A 86 -5.40 -3.25 7.28
C ILE A 86 -5.03 -4.21 8.41
N ILE A 87 -4.72 -5.48 8.09
CA ILE A 87 -4.32 -6.48 9.09
C ILE A 87 -3.02 -6.04 9.78
N LEU A 88 -2.02 -5.63 9.01
CA LEU A 88 -0.73 -5.19 9.55
C LEU A 88 -0.88 -3.94 10.43
N TYR A 89 -1.67 -2.96 10.00
CA TYR A 89 -1.94 -1.76 10.79
C TYR A 89 -2.65 -2.08 12.11
N TYR A 90 -3.63 -2.99 12.06
CA TYR A 90 -4.33 -3.47 13.26
C TYR A 90 -3.35 -4.13 14.24
N ILE A 91 -2.45 -5.00 13.75
CA ILE A 91 -1.45 -5.68 14.60
C ILE A 91 -0.46 -4.69 15.22
N LEU A 92 -0.01 -3.67 14.47
CA LEU A 92 0.97 -2.70 14.95
C LEU A 92 0.41 -1.69 15.96
N ARG A 93 -0.91 -1.48 15.93
CA ARG A 93 -1.59 -0.52 16.82
C ARG A 93 -2.05 -1.12 18.14
N ILE A 94 -2.19 -2.45 18.22
CA ILE A 94 -2.42 -3.20 19.47
C ILE A 94 -1.12 -3.22 20.28
#